data_AF-A0A6L4YQN3-F1
#
_entry.id   AF-A0A6L4YQN3-F1
#
_cell.length_a   1.000
_cell.length_b   1.000
_cell.length_c   1.000
_cell.angle_alpha   90.00
_cell.angle_beta   90.00
_cell.angle_gamma   90.00
#
_symmetry.space_group_name_H-M   'P 1'
#
loop_
_entity.id
_entity.type
_entity.pdbx_description
1 polymer ?
#
loop_
_entity_poly.entity_id
_entity_poly.type
_entity_poly.pdbx_seq_one_letter_code
_entity_poly.pdbx_strand_id
1 'polypeptide(L)'
;IKHRNSIETTTALPLSFAGADIIYNFTTAASQAYGSNLHQAGSNFVIFGGDVNQDGSVDTGDMTPVDNDAGSFAGGYLNTDINGDGTVDTGDITVIDNNAASFTGKITP
;
A
#
# COMPACT_ATOMS: atom_id res chain seq x y z
N ILE A 1 5.46 -8.50 2.41
CA ILE A 1 4.90 -8.08 1.11
C ILE A 1 5.39 -6.67 0.84
N LYS A 2 6.09 -6.50 -0.29
CA LYS A 2 6.47 -5.21 -0.83
C LYS A 2 5.83 -5.07 -2.20
N HIS A 3 5.14 -3.96 -2.44
CA HIS A 3 4.52 -3.63 -3.71
C HIS A 3 4.97 -2.20 -4.11
N ARG A 4 4.77 -1.83 -5.38
CA ARG A 4 5.39 -0.64 -5.99
C ARG A 4 4.98 0.71 -5.36
N ASN A 5 3.83 0.74 -4.70
CA ASN A 5 3.16 1.94 -4.20
C ASN A 5 2.27 1.66 -2.97
N SER A 6 2.60 0.63 -2.20
CA SER A 6 1.88 0.26 -0.99
C SER A 6 2.80 0.27 0.22
N ILE A 7 2.21 0.41 1.40
CA ILE A 7 2.91 0.20 2.66
C ILE A 7 3.47 -1.22 2.70
N GLU A 8 4.77 -1.33 2.96
CA GLU A 8 5.40 -2.60 3.22
C GLU A 8 4.74 -3.28 4.43
N THR A 9 4.25 -4.50 4.21
CA THR A 9 3.48 -5.25 5.21
C THR A 9 4.18 -6.57 5.50
N THR A 10 4.35 -6.93 6.78
CA THR A 10 4.87 -8.23 7.18
C THR A 10 3.89 -8.98 8.08
N THR A 11 4.15 -10.28 8.27
CA THR A 11 3.30 -11.18 9.05
C THR A 11 3.30 -10.76 10.52
N ALA A 12 2.15 -10.93 11.19
CA ALA A 12 2.03 -10.55 12.61
C ALA A 12 2.96 -11.34 13.54
N LEU A 13 3.28 -12.58 13.16
CA LEU A 13 4.18 -13.46 13.88
C LEU A 13 5.28 -13.99 12.96
N PRO A 14 6.45 -14.36 13.50
CA PRO A 14 7.48 -15.04 12.72
C PRO A 14 6.94 -16.34 12.10
N LEU A 15 7.28 -16.57 10.84
CA LEU A 15 6.98 -17.82 10.15
C LEU A 15 8.23 -18.71 10.08
N SER A 16 8.03 -20.02 10.18
CA SER A 16 9.10 -20.99 10.03
C SER A 16 9.43 -21.21 8.56
N PHE A 17 10.72 -21.19 8.23
CA PHE A 17 11.26 -21.47 6.89
C PHE A 17 11.74 -22.93 6.74
N ALA A 18 11.40 -23.82 7.69
CA ALA A 18 11.83 -25.22 7.65
C ALA A 18 11.04 -26.08 6.64
N GLY A 19 9.86 -25.62 6.21
CA GLY A 19 9.03 -26.29 5.21
C GLY A 19 9.42 -25.92 3.77
N ALA A 20 8.90 -26.66 2.80
CA ALA A 20 9.11 -26.37 1.38
C ALA A 20 8.34 -25.11 0.91
N ASP A 21 7.18 -24.85 1.51
CA ASP A 21 6.31 -23.72 1.20
C ASP A 21 5.98 -22.92 2.47
N ILE A 22 5.83 -21.61 2.31
CA ILE A 22 5.32 -20.70 3.34
C ILE A 22 4.00 -20.12 2.83
N ILE A 23 2.90 -20.60 3.41
CA ILE A 23 1.56 -20.15 3.06
C ILE A 23 1.03 -19.28 4.20
N TYR A 24 0.68 -18.05 3.88
CA TYR A 24 0.13 -17.10 4.85
C TYR A 24 -1.00 -16.28 4.22
N ASN A 25 -2.10 -16.13 4.95
CA ASN A 25 -3.27 -15.41 4.48
C ASN A 25 -3.47 -14.11 5.27
N PHE A 26 -3.33 -12.97 4.60
CA PHE A 26 -3.57 -11.65 5.19
C PHE A 26 -5.04 -11.21 5.19
N THR A 27 -5.94 -11.89 4.46
CA THR A 27 -7.27 -11.34 4.16
C THR A 27 -8.32 -11.56 5.24
N THR A 28 -8.01 -12.30 6.32
CA THR A 28 -9.00 -12.74 7.32
C THR A 28 -9.17 -11.80 8.50
N ALA A 29 -8.13 -11.07 8.89
CA ALA A 29 -8.14 -10.11 9.99
C ALA A 29 -7.01 -9.11 9.84
N ALA A 30 -7.18 -7.88 10.34
CA ALA A 30 -6.09 -6.89 10.36
C ALA A 30 -4.87 -7.42 11.13
N SER A 31 -5.11 -8.18 12.20
CA SER A 31 -4.11 -8.83 13.04
C SER A 31 -3.30 -9.94 12.35
N GLN A 32 -3.52 -10.21 11.05
CA GLN A 32 -2.60 -11.02 10.25
C GLN A 32 -1.34 -10.22 9.85
N ALA A 33 -1.41 -8.89 9.80
CA ALA A 33 -0.24 -8.06 9.65
C ALA A 33 0.35 -7.65 11.00
N TYR A 34 1.67 -7.44 11.03
CA TYR A 34 2.33 -6.85 12.18
C TYR A 34 1.70 -5.49 12.53
N GLY A 35 1.47 -5.24 13.82
CA GLY A 35 0.78 -4.03 14.30
C GLY A 35 -0.70 -3.93 13.93
N SER A 36 -1.32 -5.00 13.41
CA SER A 36 -2.67 -4.95 12.83
C SER A 36 -2.82 -3.94 11.68
N ASN A 37 -1.77 -3.77 10.89
CA ASN A 37 -1.66 -2.71 9.88
C ASN A 37 -2.30 -3.08 8.53
N LEU A 38 -3.60 -3.37 8.51
CA LEU A 38 -4.39 -3.60 7.29
C LEU A 38 -5.72 -2.85 7.34
N HIS A 39 -6.22 -2.46 6.18
CA HIS A 39 -7.54 -1.83 6.03
C HIS A 39 -8.63 -2.89 5.83
N GLN A 40 -9.78 -2.73 6.47
CA GLN A 40 -10.95 -3.59 6.21
C GLN A 40 -11.73 -3.07 5.00
N ALA A 41 -11.66 -3.80 3.88
CA ALA A 41 -12.43 -3.53 2.67
C ALA A 41 -13.53 -4.58 2.50
N GLY A 42 -14.74 -4.24 2.95
CA GLY A 42 -15.86 -5.18 2.99
C GLY A 42 -15.59 -6.36 3.94
N SER A 43 -15.59 -7.59 3.41
CA SER A 43 -15.30 -8.80 4.19
C SER A 43 -13.82 -9.20 4.20
N ASN A 44 -12.96 -8.49 3.48
CA ASN A 44 -11.53 -8.80 3.37
C ASN A 44 -10.68 -7.69 3.99
N PHE A 45 -9.44 -8.05 4.31
CA PHE A 45 -8.41 -7.11 4.72
C PHE A 45 -7.41 -6.90 3.59
N VAL A 46 -7.04 -5.65 3.34
CA VAL A 46 -6.18 -5.21 2.23
C VAL A 46 -5.04 -4.34 2.74
N ILE A 47 -3.95 -4.31 1.98
CA ILE A 47 -2.79 -3.47 2.26
C ILE A 47 -3.09 -2.03 1.81
N PHE A 48 -2.67 -1.05 2.62
CA PHE A 48 -2.79 0.36 2.26
C PHE A 48 -1.90 0.72 1.06
N GLY A 49 -2.49 1.35 0.05
CA GLY A 49 -1.76 2.01 -1.05
C GLY A 49 -1.38 3.45 -0.70
N GLY A 50 -0.57 4.09 -1.52
CA GLY A 50 -0.27 5.52 -1.43
C GLY A 50 1.19 5.87 -1.11
N ASP A 51 2.00 4.92 -0.65
CA ASP A 51 3.45 5.10 -0.40
C ASP A 51 4.21 4.93 -1.72
N VAL A 52 4.10 5.95 -2.59
CA VAL A 52 4.64 5.96 -3.96
C VAL A 52 6.15 6.10 -3.95
N ASN A 53 6.67 6.91 -3.02
CA ASN A 53 8.10 7.17 -2.89
C ASN A 53 8.84 6.06 -2.10
N GLN A 54 8.10 5.12 -1.50
CA GLN A 54 8.61 3.97 -0.74
C GLN A 54 9.43 4.36 0.50
N ASP A 55 9.07 5.45 1.17
CA ASP A 55 9.70 5.91 2.41
C ASP A 55 9.06 5.29 3.67
N GLY A 56 7.95 4.58 3.50
CA GLY A 56 7.24 3.89 4.58
C GLY A 56 6.17 4.74 5.26
N SER A 57 5.85 5.93 4.74
CA SER A 57 4.70 6.74 5.16
C SER A 57 3.81 7.02 3.95
N VAL A 58 2.52 7.24 4.17
CA VAL A 58 1.66 7.85 3.15
C VAL A 58 1.46 9.31 3.54
N ASP A 59 2.06 10.23 2.80
CA ASP A 59 1.96 11.67 3.06
C ASP A 59 2.03 12.52 1.79
N THR A 60 2.13 13.85 1.94
CA THR A 60 2.14 14.77 0.79
C THR A 60 3.37 14.60 -0.11
N GLY A 61 4.45 13.98 0.40
CA GLY A 61 5.62 13.61 -0.38
C GLY A 61 5.30 12.62 -1.50
N ASP A 62 4.26 11.80 -1.33
CA ASP A 62 3.79 10.86 -2.34
C ASP A 62 2.99 11.51 -3.47
N MET A 63 2.45 12.72 -3.26
CA MET A 63 1.64 13.41 -4.27
C MET A 63 2.50 13.96 -5.40
N THR A 64 3.72 14.43 -5.09
CA THR A 64 4.61 15.05 -6.10
C THR A 64 4.89 14.15 -7.31
N PRO A 65 5.25 12.85 -7.15
CA PRO A 65 5.43 11.98 -8.32
C PRO A 65 4.13 11.77 -9.11
N VAL A 66 2.98 11.66 -8.43
CA VAL A 66 1.67 11.52 -9.08
C VAL A 66 1.30 12.77 -9.89
N ASP A 67 1.47 13.96 -9.31
CA ASP A 67 1.19 15.25 -9.98
C ASP A 67 2.03 15.43 -11.25
N ASN A 68 3.32 15.05 -11.21
CA ASN A 68 4.22 15.16 -12.36
C ASN A 68 3.80 14.23 -13.51
N ASP A 69 3.42 13.00 -13.17
CA ASP A 69 2.98 11.99 -14.14
C ASP A 69 1.59 12.31 -14.71
N ALA A 70 0.67 12.79 -13.87
CA ALA A 70 -0.64 13.28 -14.29
C ALA A 70 -0.52 14.47 -15.26
N GLY A 71 0.37 15.44 -14.94
CA GLY A 71 0.66 16.57 -15.83
C GLY A 71 1.29 16.16 -17.18
N SER A 72 1.89 14.96 -17.23
CA SER A 72 2.46 14.36 -18.44
C SER A 72 1.49 13.39 -19.15
N PHE A 73 0.26 13.23 -18.64
CA PHE A 73 -0.74 12.26 -19.11
C PHE A 73 -0.18 10.83 -19.14
N ALA A 74 0.61 10.47 -18.13
CA ALA A 74 1.18 9.14 -18.01
C ALA A 74 0.09 8.09 -17.73
N GLY A 75 0.33 6.86 -18.17
CA GLY A 75 -0.60 5.76 -17.98
C GLY A 75 0.06 4.40 -18.16
N GLY A 76 -0.70 3.36 -17.84
CA GLY A 76 -0.24 1.98 -17.77
C GLY A 76 0.23 1.58 -16.36
N TYR A 77 1.05 0.54 -16.29
CA TYR A 77 1.53 -0.02 -15.02
C TYR A 77 2.64 0.85 -14.41
N LEU A 78 2.25 1.92 -13.74
CA LEU A 78 3.15 2.87 -13.06
C LEU A 78 2.97 2.76 -11.54
N ASN A 79 3.98 3.15 -10.77
CA ASN A 79 3.84 3.26 -9.32
C ASN A 79 2.92 4.43 -8.91
N THR A 80 2.79 5.42 -9.78
CA THR A 80 1.88 6.58 -9.64
C THR A 80 0.43 6.25 -9.99
N ASP A 81 0.16 5.13 -10.68
CA ASP A 81 -1.18 4.53 -10.83
C ASP A 81 -1.49 3.65 -9.61
N ILE A 82 -2.07 4.29 -8.60
CA ILE A 82 -2.34 3.75 -7.26
C ILE A 82 -3.69 3.04 -7.24
N ASN A 83 -4.69 3.59 -7.92
CA ASN A 83 -6.02 3.00 -7.98
C ASN A 83 -6.09 1.82 -8.99
N GLY A 84 -5.10 1.70 -9.88
CA GLY A 84 -4.95 0.60 -10.83
C GLY A 84 -5.87 0.69 -12.05
N ASP A 85 -6.44 1.86 -12.36
CA ASP A 85 -7.31 2.07 -13.52
C ASP A 85 -6.53 2.29 -14.83
N GLY A 86 -5.20 2.40 -14.74
CA GLY A 86 -4.29 2.54 -15.87
C GLY A 86 -4.06 3.97 -16.32
N THR A 87 -4.60 4.97 -15.61
CA THR A 87 -4.36 6.40 -15.84
C THR A 87 -3.81 7.02 -14.57
N VAL A 88 -2.79 7.87 -14.70
CA VAL A 88 -2.31 8.65 -13.54
C VAL A 88 -3.08 9.97 -13.47
N ASP A 89 -3.92 10.14 -12.46
CA ASP A 89 -4.71 11.36 -12.28
C ASP A 89 -5.06 11.66 -10.82
N THR A 90 -6.00 12.59 -10.60
CA THR A 90 -6.41 13.01 -9.25
C THR A 90 -7.11 11.90 -8.44
N GLY A 91 -7.58 10.84 -9.10
CA GLY A 91 -8.11 9.63 -8.47
C GLY A 91 -7.04 8.92 -7.64
N ASP A 92 -5.78 8.92 -8.09
CA ASP A 92 -4.65 8.38 -7.34
C ASP A 92 -4.34 9.22 -6.10
N ILE A 93 -4.35 10.55 -6.24
CA ILE A 93 -4.13 11.49 -5.13
C ILE A 93 -5.17 11.30 -4.04
N THR A 94 -6.42 10.98 -4.41
CA THR A 94 -7.49 10.72 -3.43
C THR A 94 -7.15 9.52 -2.52
N VAL A 95 -6.40 8.53 -3.01
CA VAL A 95 -5.93 7.41 -2.18
C VAL A 95 -4.89 7.87 -1.17
N ILE A 96 -3.93 8.71 -1.62
CA ILE A 96 -2.91 9.30 -0.74
C ILE A 96 -3.57 10.14 0.35
N ASP A 97 -4.47 11.07 -0.02
CA ASP A 97 -5.16 11.97 0.91
C ASP A 97 -5.87 11.21 2.05
N ASN A 98 -6.66 10.19 1.71
CA ASN A 98 -7.43 9.42 2.69
C ASN A 98 -6.53 8.65 3.67
N ASN A 99 -5.44 8.07 3.15
CA ASN A 99 -4.52 7.29 3.97
C ASN A 99 -3.58 8.18 4.79
N ALA A 100 -3.16 9.33 4.25
CA ALA A 100 -2.40 10.35 4.95
C ALA A 100 -3.21 10.97 6.10
N ALA A 101 -4.50 11.27 5.88
CA ALA A 101 -5.41 11.74 6.93
C ALA A 101 -5.57 10.74 8.09
N SER A 102 -5.30 9.45 7.83
CA SER A 102 -5.33 8.38 8.83
C SER A 102 -3.95 8.09 9.45
N PHE A 103 -2.92 8.89 9.12
CA PHE A 103 -1.52 8.69 9.54
C PHE A 103 -1.00 7.29 9.18
N THR A 104 -1.37 6.80 8.00
CA THR A 104 -1.00 5.47 7.54
C THR A 104 0.50 5.41 7.28
N GLY A 105 1.16 4.41 7.86
CA GLY A 105 2.59 4.19 7.70
C GLY A 105 2.98 2.76 7.98
N LYS A 106 4.24 2.44 7.71
CA LYS A 106 4.82 1.12 7.93
C LYS A 106 4.92 0.83 9.43
N ILE A 107 4.59 -0.41 9.80
CA ILE A 107 4.87 -0.96 11.12
C ILE A 107 5.69 -2.23 10.94
N THR A 108 6.90 -2.24 11.49
CA THR A 108 7.82 -3.39 11.43
C THR A 108 8.16 -3.95 12.82
N PRO A 109 8.49 -5.26 12.91
CA PRO A 109 9.05 -5.89 14.11
C PRO A 109 10.27 -5.18 14.70
#